data_AF-A0A2L2YS71-F1
#
_entry.id   AF-A0A2L2YS71-F1
#
_cell.length_a   1.000
_cell.length_b   1.000
_cell.length_c   1.000
_cell.angle_alpha   90.00
_cell.angle_beta   90.00
_cell.angle_gamma   90.00
#
_symmetry.space_group_name_H-M   'P 1'
#
loop_
_entity.id
_entity.type
_entity.pdbx_description
1 polymer ?
#
loop_
_entity_poly.entity_id
_entity_poly.type
_entity_poly.pdbx_seq_one_letter_code
_entity_poly.pdbx_strand_id
1 'polypeptide(L)'
;NFACVFFIKPERWLFKLQNLLWLNVKYLKNCVKPNSNISLSLRFIEVFTSSELYDNINQNCMTASGFNSLSPDFKSHILGKIWDFLIRKGYYALLRLVLDNNVPDSLLISARPPTPLASSLLDLFTRPLILKTEKKSYFFQTLLQDIFTQDPSPQITCFLLPAFACKHDVITIDTILTAIYPDNLAFNFRATPSLLYTFVYLISK
;
A
#
# COMPACT_ATOMS: atom_id res chain seq x y z
N ASN A 1 11.59 -2.48 -28.71
CA ASN A 1 10.32 -2.21 -28.00
C ASN A 1 10.43 -2.81 -26.58
N PHE A 2 10.79 -2.00 -25.57
CA PHE A 2 11.04 -2.48 -24.20
C PHE A 2 9.81 -3.12 -23.54
N ALA A 3 8.61 -2.65 -23.90
CA ALA A 3 7.35 -3.20 -23.44
C ALA A 3 7.20 -4.68 -23.87
N CYS A 4 7.60 -5.04 -25.09
CA CYS A 4 7.53 -6.44 -25.55
C CYS A 4 8.49 -7.37 -24.78
N VAL A 5 9.66 -6.88 -24.33
CA VAL A 5 10.60 -7.69 -23.52
C VAL A 5 10.00 -8.08 -22.17
N PHE A 6 9.14 -7.23 -21.62
CA PHE A 6 8.36 -7.51 -20.41
C PHE A 6 7.53 -8.80 -20.58
N PHE A 7 6.90 -8.98 -21.74
CA PHE A 7 6.02 -10.11 -22.03
C PHE A 7 6.74 -11.39 -22.44
N ILE A 8 7.99 -11.30 -22.91
CA ILE A 8 8.76 -12.50 -23.29
C ILE A 8 9.17 -13.31 -22.05
N LYS A 9 9.46 -12.65 -20.91
CA LYS A 9 9.81 -13.31 -19.63
C LYS A 9 9.24 -12.56 -18.42
N PRO A 10 7.91 -12.57 -18.21
CA PRO A 10 7.25 -11.75 -17.19
C PRO A 10 7.74 -12.04 -15.78
N GLU A 11 7.98 -13.31 -15.43
CA GLU A 11 8.45 -13.70 -14.09
C GLU A 11 9.86 -13.17 -13.77
N ARG A 12 10.78 -13.18 -14.74
CA ARG A 12 12.15 -12.64 -14.51
C ARG A 12 12.13 -11.13 -14.36
N TRP A 13 11.29 -10.46 -15.13
CA TRP A 13 11.15 -9.01 -15.04
C TRP A 13 10.50 -8.62 -13.71
N LEU A 14 9.42 -9.30 -13.33
CA LEU A 14 8.74 -9.11 -12.05
C LEU A 14 9.70 -9.26 -10.87
N PHE A 15 10.52 -10.31 -10.87
CA PHE A 15 11.54 -10.52 -9.84
C PHE A 15 12.55 -9.35 -9.78
N LYS A 16 13.02 -8.86 -10.93
CA LYS A 16 13.93 -7.70 -10.97
C LYS A 16 13.26 -6.43 -10.46
N LEU A 17 12.01 -6.16 -10.87
CA LEU A 17 11.25 -5.01 -10.40
C LEU A 17 11.03 -5.07 -8.88
N GLN A 18 10.56 -6.21 -8.37
CA GLN A 18 10.34 -6.41 -6.94
C GLN A 18 11.60 -6.12 -6.12
N ASN A 19 12.74 -6.65 -6.56
CA ASN A 19 14.01 -6.38 -5.89
C ASN A 19 14.44 -4.92 -5.99
N LEU A 20 14.22 -4.27 -7.13
CA LEU A 20 14.53 -2.86 -7.31
C LEU A 20 13.65 -1.96 -6.42
N LEU A 21 12.35 -2.23 -6.37
CA LEU A 21 11.42 -1.58 -5.45
C LEU A 21 11.83 -1.78 -3.99
N TRP A 22 12.23 -3.00 -3.62
CA TRP A 22 12.70 -3.27 -2.28
C TRP A 22 14.01 -2.56 -1.93
N LEU A 23 14.95 -2.47 -2.87
CA LEU A 23 16.15 -1.66 -2.68
C LEU A 23 15.79 -0.18 -2.47
N ASN A 24 14.82 0.34 -3.23
CA ASN A 24 14.31 1.69 -3.04
C ASN A 24 13.66 1.88 -1.66
N VAL A 25 12.82 0.93 -1.21
CA VAL A 25 12.20 0.91 0.13
C VAL A 25 13.25 0.87 1.25
N LYS A 26 14.31 0.05 1.10
CA LYS A 26 15.44 0.03 2.03
C LYS A 26 16.20 1.36 2.05
N TYR A 27 16.45 1.94 0.88
CA TYR A 27 17.09 3.25 0.76
C TYR A 27 16.25 4.31 1.47
N LEU A 28 14.95 4.35 1.19
CA LEU A 28 13.99 5.25 1.84
C LEU A 28 14.08 5.12 3.36
N LYS A 29 14.03 3.90 3.90
CA LYS A 29 14.15 3.63 5.34
C LYS A 29 15.39 4.30 5.97
N ASN A 30 16.53 4.26 5.31
CA ASN A 30 17.77 4.86 5.81
C ASN A 30 17.80 6.39 5.65
N CYS A 31 17.03 6.93 4.70
CA CYS A 31 16.91 8.35 4.44
C CYS A 31 15.83 9.04 5.28
N VAL A 32 14.87 8.29 5.85
CA VAL A 32 13.81 8.87 6.68
C VAL A 32 14.43 9.52 7.92
N LYS A 33 14.42 10.83 7.93
CA LYS A 33 14.78 11.71 9.04
C LYS A 33 13.79 12.88 9.00
N PRO A 34 13.60 13.60 10.11
CA PRO A 34 12.80 14.81 10.08
C PRO A 34 13.26 15.76 8.95
N ASN A 35 12.33 16.14 8.07
CA ASN A 35 12.54 17.04 6.94
C ASN A 35 13.50 16.55 5.83
N SER A 36 13.71 15.25 5.68
CA SER A 36 14.56 14.74 4.59
C SER A 36 13.84 14.73 3.24
N ASN A 37 14.59 14.99 2.16
CA ASN A 37 14.04 14.91 0.80
C ASN A 37 13.90 13.44 0.37
N ILE A 38 12.71 12.89 0.60
CA ILE A 38 12.34 11.52 0.23
C ILE A 38 11.46 11.44 -1.03
N SER A 39 11.16 12.58 -1.66
CA SER A 39 10.17 12.71 -2.72
C SER A 39 10.48 11.81 -3.92
N LEU A 40 11.74 11.72 -4.34
CA LEU A 40 12.15 10.86 -5.45
C LEU A 40 11.86 9.38 -5.15
N SER A 41 12.15 8.93 -3.93
CA SER A 41 11.96 7.54 -3.54
C SER A 41 10.48 7.19 -3.45
N LEU A 42 9.66 8.06 -2.85
CA LEU A 42 8.22 7.88 -2.83
C LEU A 42 7.64 7.88 -4.23
N ARG A 43 8.07 8.81 -5.09
CA ARG A 43 7.63 8.87 -6.49
C ARG A 43 7.99 7.61 -7.26
N PHE A 44 9.15 7.03 -7.00
CA PHE A 44 9.55 5.75 -7.59
C PHE A 44 8.55 4.65 -7.22
N ILE A 45 8.19 4.51 -5.94
CA ILE A 45 7.19 3.54 -5.49
C ILE A 45 5.83 3.83 -6.14
N GLU A 46 5.38 5.08 -6.15
CA GLU A 46 4.11 5.47 -6.77
C GLU A 46 4.04 5.11 -8.26
N VAL A 47 5.07 5.39 -9.04
CA VAL A 47 5.04 5.13 -10.49
C VAL A 47 5.03 3.63 -10.76
N PHE A 48 5.94 2.89 -10.14
CA PHE A 48 6.11 1.45 -10.39
C PHE A 48 5.05 0.57 -9.73
N THR A 49 4.16 1.14 -8.93
CA THR A 49 2.98 0.46 -8.38
C THR A 49 1.67 1.01 -8.93
N SER A 50 1.72 1.94 -9.89
CA SER A 50 0.52 2.52 -10.51
C SER A 50 -0.14 1.56 -11.48
N SER A 51 -1.47 1.50 -11.46
CA SER A 51 -2.25 0.72 -12.43
C SER A 51 -2.03 1.20 -13.87
N GLU A 52 -1.94 2.52 -14.05
CA GLU A 52 -1.75 3.18 -15.35
C GLU A 52 -0.49 2.70 -16.08
N LEU A 53 0.62 2.47 -15.36
CA LEU A 53 1.85 1.95 -15.96
C LEU A 53 1.61 0.62 -16.65
N TYR A 54 0.90 -0.30 -16.00
CA TYR A 54 0.65 -1.64 -16.54
C TYR A 54 -0.44 -1.63 -17.62
N ASP A 55 -1.42 -0.75 -17.52
CA ASP A 55 -2.40 -0.52 -18.59
C ASP A 55 -1.71 -0.04 -19.87
N ASN A 56 -0.78 0.93 -19.75
CA ASN A 56 0.00 1.43 -20.88
C ASN A 56 0.95 0.37 -21.45
N ILE A 57 1.61 -0.43 -20.61
CA ILE A 57 2.47 -1.54 -21.05
C ILE A 57 1.65 -2.58 -21.83
N ASN A 58 0.44 -2.90 -21.35
CA ASN A 58 -0.45 -3.83 -22.02
C ASN A 58 -0.88 -3.30 -23.40
N GLN A 59 -1.39 -2.07 -23.47
CA GLN A 59 -1.81 -1.43 -24.74
C GLN A 59 -0.68 -1.41 -25.78
N ASN A 60 0.52 -0.97 -25.38
CA ASN A 60 1.69 -0.90 -26.26
C ASN A 60 2.16 -2.26 -26.79
N CYS A 61 1.82 -3.35 -26.10
CA CYS A 61 2.17 -4.68 -26.55
C CYS A 61 1.11 -5.25 -27.48
N MET A 62 -0.17 -5.03 -27.19
CA MET A 62 -1.27 -5.40 -28.09
C MET A 62 -1.09 -4.78 -29.49
N THR A 63 -0.67 -3.52 -29.57
CA THR A 63 -0.42 -2.84 -30.86
C THR A 63 0.81 -3.37 -31.59
N ALA A 64 1.80 -3.91 -30.88
CA ALA A 64 3.09 -4.32 -31.44
C ALA A 64 3.19 -5.82 -31.79
N SER A 65 2.42 -6.69 -31.14
CA SER A 65 2.53 -8.15 -31.30
C SER A 65 1.35 -8.81 -32.03
N GLY A 66 0.30 -8.05 -32.39
CA GLY A 66 -0.92 -8.61 -33.01
C GLY A 66 -1.66 -9.62 -32.12
N PHE A 67 -1.27 -9.76 -30.85
CA PHE A 67 -1.88 -10.67 -29.88
C PHE A 67 -3.14 -10.03 -29.30
N ASN A 68 -4.29 -10.51 -29.77
CA ASN A 68 -5.60 -10.14 -29.25
C ASN A 68 -5.97 -11.02 -28.04
N SER A 69 -5.24 -10.92 -26.93
CA SER A 69 -5.77 -11.18 -25.58
C SER A 69 -4.62 -11.26 -24.58
N LEU A 70 -4.43 -10.19 -23.82
CA LEU A 70 -3.90 -10.35 -22.48
C LEU A 70 -5.09 -10.37 -21.53
N SER A 71 -5.14 -11.32 -20.60
CA SER A 71 -6.30 -11.45 -19.71
C SER A 71 -6.50 -10.14 -18.91
N PRO A 72 -7.75 -9.72 -18.67
CA PRO A 72 -8.04 -8.55 -17.85
C PRO A 72 -7.43 -8.66 -16.44
N ASP A 73 -7.11 -9.87 -16.00
CA ASP A 73 -6.53 -10.18 -14.70
C ASP A 73 -5.00 -10.03 -14.65
N PHE A 74 -4.31 -9.84 -15.78
CA PHE A 74 -2.85 -9.76 -15.78
C PHE A 74 -2.32 -8.62 -14.91
N LYS A 75 -2.93 -7.43 -15.01
CA LYS A 75 -2.56 -6.27 -14.19
C LYS A 75 -2.73 -6.58 -12.70
N SER A 76 -3.89 -7.12 -12.34
CA SER A 76 -4.23 -7.47 -10.96
C SER A 76 -3.26 -8.52 -10.40
N HIS A 77 -2.87 -9.51 -11.22
CA HIS A 77 -1.91 -10.54 -10.84
C HIS A 77 -0.50 -9.98 -10.61
N ILE A 78 0.00 -9.16 -11.53
CA ILE A 78 1.33 -8.55 -11.42
C ILE A 78 1.40 -7.61 -10.21
N LEU A 79 0.45 -6.68 -10.09
CA LEU A 79 0.38 -5.77 -8.93
C LEU A 79 0.20 -6.55 -7.64
N GLY A 80 -0.63 -7.59 -7.63
CA GLY A 80 -0.84 -8.44 -6.46
C GLY A 80 0.44 -9.11 -5.99
N LYS A 81 1.26 -9.64 -6.92
CA LYS A 81 2.59 -10.19 -6.59
C LYS A 81 3.56 -9.11 -6.09
N ILE A 82 3.55 -7.91 -6.66
CA ILE A 82 4.40 -6.79 -6.20
C ILE A 82 4.03 -6.39 -4.78
N TRP A 83 2.74 -6.17 -4.51
CA TRP A 83 2.25 -5.78 -3.19
C TRP A 83 2.51 -6.85 -2.14
N ASP A 84 2.23 -8.12 -2.45
CA ASP A 84 2.53 -9.24 -1.55
C ASP A 84 4.01 -9.28 -1.17
N PHE A 85 4.92 -9.05 -2.13
CA PHE A 85 6.35 -9.01 -1.88
C PHE A 85 6.77 -7.82 -1.01
N LEU A 86 6.24 -6.62 -1.26
CA LEU A 86 6.58 -5.42 -0.49
C LEU A 86 6.00 -5.47 0.93
N ILE A 87 4.74 -5.87 1.07
CA ILE A 87 4.02 -5.96 2.35
C ILE A 87 4.69 -6.98 3.26
N ARG A 88 5.04 -8.17 2.76
CA ARG A 88 5.81 -9.17 3.52
C ARG A 88 7.16 -8.67 4.04
N LYS A 89 7.70 -7.61 3.44
CA LYS A 89 8.99 -7.02 3.81
C LYS A 89 8.86 -5.77 4.68
N GLY A 90 7.67 -5.47 5.20
CA GLY A 90 7.43 -4.36 6.13
C GLY A 90 7.21 -3.02 5.43
N TYR A 91 6.56 -3.03 4.27
CA TYR A 91 6.20 -1.81 3.54
C TYR A 91 5.35 -0.84 4.37
N TYR A 92 4.31 -1.33 5.07
CA TYR A 92 3.45 -0.45 5.87
C TYR A 92 4.17 0.13 7.08
N ALA A 93 5.02 -0.65 7.74
CA ALA A 93 5.87 -0.14 8.80
C ALA A 93 6.80 0.99 8.31
N LEU A 94 7.33 0.89 7.09
CA LEU A 94 8.10 1.98 6.48
C LEU A 94 7.22 3.20 6.20
N LEU A 95 6.04 3.04 5.62
CA LEU A 95 5.15 4.17 5.36
C LEU A 95 4.75 4.89 6.65
N ARG A 96 4.51 4.14 7.73
CA ARG A 96 4.28 4.71 9.06
C ARG A 96 5.49 5.53 9.53
N LEU A 97 6.70 5.00 9.39
CA LEU A 97 7.93 5.73 9.72
C LEU A 97 8.02 7.04 8.92
N VAL A 98 7.69 7.02 7.63
CA VAL A 98 7.67 8.22 6.79
C VAL A 98 6.63 9.22 7.28
N LEU A 99 5.41 8.76 7.58
CA LEU A 99 4.32 9.58 8.10
C LEU A 99 4.74 10.30 9.38
N ASP A 100 5.22 9.55 10.36
CA ASP A 100 5.58 10.05 11.69
C ASP A 100 6.75 11.06 11.65
N ASN A 101 7.64 10.96 10.67
CA ASN A 101 8.82 11.85 10.57
C ASN A 101 8.67 13.03 9.60
N ASN A 102 7.76 12.96 8.64
CA ASN A 102 7.70 13.94 7.53
C ASN A 102 6.34 14.61 7.35
N VAL A 103 5.29 14.12 8.02
CA VAL A 103 4.01 14.81 8.06
C VAL A 103 3.94 15.60 9.37
N PRO A 104 3.66 16.92 9.31
CA PRO A 104 3.56 17.73 10.52
C PRO A 104 2.41 17.25 11.41
N ASP A 105 2.60 17.35 12.72
CA ASP A 105 1.56 17.09 13.70
C ASP A 105 0.34 17.98 13.42
N SER A 106 -0.84 17.39 13.37
CA SER A 106 -2.08 18.14 13.35
C SER A 106 -2.65 18.21 14.76
N LEU A 107 -3.02 19.40 15.20
CA LEU A 107 -3.75 19.59 16.47
C LEU A 107 -5.25 19.28 16.32
N LEU A 108 -5.76 19.28 15.08
CA LEU A 108 -7.17 19.05 14.76
C LEU A 108 -7.35 17.69 14.10
N ILE A 109 -8.39 16.97 14.53
CA ILE A 109 -8.81 15.72 13.92
C ILE A 109 -9.47 16.04 12.58
N SER A 110 -8.91 15.54 11.49
CA SER A 110 -9.39 15.78 10.13
C SER A 110 -9.02 14.62 9.20
N ALA A 111 -9.98 14.15 8.40
CA ALA A 111 -9.73 13.19 7.33
C ALA A 111 -9.01 13.81 6.11
N ARG A 112 -8.93 15.15 6.04
CA ARG A 112 -8.28 15.85 4.93
C ARG A 112 -6.76 15.84 5.14
N PRO A 113 -5.97 15.47 4.11
CA PRO A 113 -4.53 15.46 4.21
C PRO A 113 -3.99 16.86 4.50
N PRO A 114 -3.19 17.05 5.57
CA PRO A 114 -2.65 18.36 5.94
C PRO A 114 -1.59 18.88 4.95
N THR A 115 -0.98 17.98 4.17
CA THR A 115 0.05 18.31 3.19
C THR A 115 -0.10 17.45 1.93
N PRO A 116 0.49 17.85 0.78
CA PRO A 116 0.54 17.01 -0.42
C PRO A 116 1.20 15.65 -0.16
N LEU A 117 2.25 15.62 0.67
CA LEU A 117 2.91 14.38 1.09
C LEU A 117 1.94 13.46 1.84
N ALA A 118 1.15 14.00 2.78
CA ALA A 118 0.15 13.22 3.49
C ALA A 118 -0.90 12.62 2.54
N SER A 119 -1.28 13.36 1.49
CA SER A 119 -2.16 12.86 0.43
C SER A 119 -1.53 11.70 -0.34
N SER A 120 -0.27 11.84 -0.78
CA SER A 120 0.49 10.76 -1.43
C SER A 120 0.61 9.52 -0.55
N LEU A 121 0.89 9.70 0.74
CA LEU A 121 1.00 8.58 1.68
C LEU A 121 -0.34 7.87 1.87
N LEU A 122 -1.45 8.59 2.00
CA LEU A 122 -2.78 8.01 2.09
C LEU A 122 -3.13 7.16 0.86
N ASP A 123 -2.77 7.64 -0.33
CA ASP A 123 -2.92 6.85 -1.56
C ASP A 123 -2.06 5.58 -1.49
N LEU A 124 -0.77 5.70 -1.16
CA LEU A 124 0.14 4.57 -1.02
C LEU A 124 -0.30 3.53 0.03
N PHE A 125 -0.91 3.96 1.14
CA PHE A 125 -1.49 3.06 2.13
C PHE A 125 -2.71 2.29 1.58
N THR A 126 -3.55 2.94 0.78
CA THR A 126 -4.84 2.38 0.34
C THR A 126 -4.75 1.65 -1.00
N ARG A 127 -3.73 1.94 -1.80
CA ARG A 127 -3.51 1.37 -3.13
C ARG A 127 -3.48 -0.16 -3.17
N PRO A 128 -2.84 -0.89 -2.23
CA PRO A 128 -2.88 -2.35 -2.20
C PRO A 128 -4.29 -2.89 -1.92
N LEU A 129 -5.11 -2.14 -1.18
CA LEU A 129 -6.46 -2.54 -0.76
C LEU A 129 -7.53 -2.30 -1.83
N ILE A 130 -7.28 -1.38 -2.76
CA ILE A 130 -8.13 -1.11 -3.92
C ILE A 130 -8.00 -2.24 -4.96
N LEU A 131 -6.88 -2.97 -4.93
CA LEU A 131 -6.62 -4.05 -5.88
C LEU A 131 -7.63 -5.19 -5.70
N LYS A 132 -8.24 -5.62 -6.82
CA LYS A 132 -9.09 -6.82 -6.86
C LYS A 132 -8.20 -8.07 -6.78
N THR A 133 -7.89 -8.51 -5.56
CA THR A 133 -7.07 -9.69 -5.30
C THR A 133 -7.58 -10.45 -4.08
N GLU A 134 -7.47 -11.78 -4.11
CA GLU A 134 -7.80 -12.66 -2.99
C GLU A 134 -6.95 -12.37 -1.73
N LYS A 135 -5.80 -11.71 -1.91
CA LYS A 135 -4.90 -11.32 -0.80
C LYS A 135 -5.31 -10.02 -0.10
N LYS A 136 -6.43 -9.39 -0.47
CA LYS A 136 -6.86 -8.10 0.10
C LYS A 136 -6.98 -8.15 1.62
N SER A 137 -7.58 -9.20 2.18
CA SER A 137 -7.73 -9.36 3.64
C SER A 137 -6.38 -9.47 4.34
N TYR A 138 -5.42 -10.20 3.74
CA TYR A 138 -4.05 -10.29 4.25
C TYR A 138 -3.33 -8.93 4.21
N PHE A 139 -3.51 -8.15 3.13
CA PHE A 139 -2.92 -6.81 3.02
C PHE A 139 -3.49 -5.87 4.07
N PHE A 140 -4.80 -5.90 4.28
CA PHE A 140 -5.45 -5.08 5.29
C PHE A 140 -5.04 -5.48 6.71
N GLN A 141 -4.98 -6.78 6.99
CA GLN A 141 -4.49 -7.31 8.26
C GLN A 141 -3.05 -6.87 8.55
N THR A 142 -2.15 -6.95 7.55
CA THR A 142 -0.76 -6.53 7.73
C THR A 142 -0.65 -5.02 7.93
N LEU A 143 -1.47 -4.23 7.23
CA LEU A 143 -1.59 -2.78 7.46
C LEU A 143 -1.95 -2.50 8.92
N LEU A 144 -2.97 -3.20 9.43
CA LEU A 144 -3.42 -3.04 10.81
C LEU A 144 -2.33 -3.39 11.83
N GLN A 145 -1.62 -4.50 11.60
CA GLN A 145 -0.51 -4.94 12.45
C GLN A 145 0.65 -3.94 12.44
N ASP A 146 1.10 -3.52 11.26
CA ASP A 146 2.28 -2.66 11.13
C ASP A 146 2.00 -1.22 11.63
N ILE A 147 0.77 -0.72 11.47
CA ILE A 147 0.45 0.68 11.76
C ILE A 147 -0.17 0.88 13.13
N PHE A 148 -0.99 -0.03 13.64
CA PHE A 148 -1.82 0.26 14.81
C PHE A 148 -1.49 -0.57 16.04
N THR A 149 -0.42 -1.39 16.00
CA THR A 149 0.02 -2.15 17.19
C THR A 149 0.91 -1.35 18.15
N GLN A 150 1.56 -0.29 17.66
CA GLN A 150 2.32 0.64 18.51
C GLN A 150 1.46 1.84 18.87
N ASP A 151 1.85 2.59 19.90
CA ASP A 151 1.15 3.80 20.34
C ASP A 151 0.95 4.77 19.16
N PRO A 152 -0.27 5.25 18.91
CA PRO A 152 -0.57 6.03 17.73
C PRO A 152 0.01 7.44 17.88
N SER A 153 0.73 7.88 16.85
CA SER A 153 1.24 9.26 16.75
C SER A 153 0.10 10.25 16.49
N PRO A 154 0.32 11.57 16.70
CA PRO A 154 -0.65 12.60 16.32
C PRO A 154 -1.05 12.52 14.83
N GLN A 155 -0.13 12.18 13.94
CA GLN A 155 -0.40 11.97 12.52
C GLN A 155 -1.38 10.82 12.29
N ILE A 156 -1.30 9.77 13.11
CA ILE A 156 -2.22 8.64 13.05
C ILE A 156 -3.60 9.04 13.58
N THR A 157 -3.69 9.57 14.80
CA THR A 157 -4.98 9.86 15.45
C THR A 157 -5.71 11.05 14.83
N CYS A 158 -4.99 12.08 14.40
CA CYS A 158 -5.58 13.31 13.87
C CYS A 158 -5.73 13.31 12.36
N PHE A 159 -5.06 12.41 11.61
CA PHE A 159 -5.16 12.37 10.16
C PHE A 159 -5.40 10.96 9.59
N LEU A 160 -4.47 10.02 9.73
CA LEU A 160 -4.52 8.75 8.98
C LEU A 160 -5.76 7.92 9.34
N LEU A 161 -6.05 7.79 10.63
CA LEU A 161 -7.20 7.03 11.13
C LEU A 161 -8.54 7.66 10.73
N PRO A 162 -8.76 8.99 10.91
CA PRO A 162 -9.91 9.68 10.33
C PRO A 162 -10.04 9.50 8.81
N ALA A 163 -8.93 9.55 8.06
CA ALA A 163 -8.94 9.38 6.62
C ALA A 163 -9.32 7.95 6.19
N PHE A 164 -8.90 6.93 6.94
CA PHE A 164 -9.33 5.55 6.72
C PHE A 164 -10.81 5.35 7.03
N ALA A 165 -11.32 5.95 8.11
CA ALA A 165 -12.73 5.87 8.45
C ALA A 165 -13.64 6.42 7.34
N CYS A 166 -13.20 7.46 6.61
CA CYS A 166 -13.97 8.00 5.49
C CYS A 166 -13.88 7.19 4.17
N LYS A 167 -13.03 6.16 4.08
CA LYS A 167 -12.83 5.35 2.85
C LYS A 167 -13.70 4.08 2.86
N HIS A 168 -15.01 4.25 2.95
CA HIS A 168 -15.98 3.15 3.00
C HIS A 168 -16.02 2.30 1.72
N ASP A 169 -15.50 2.81 0.60
CA ASP A 169 -15.35 2.09 -0.66
C ASP A 169 -14.25 1.01 -0.61
N VAL A 170 -13.24 1.21 0.22
CA VAL A 170 -12.07 0.32 0.34
C VAL A 170 -12.11 -0.48 1.63
N ILE A 171 -12.39 0.19 2.75
CA ILE A 171 -12.39 -0.34 4.11
C ILE A 171 -13.84 -0.50 4.56
N THR A 172 -14.40 -1.67 4.27
CA THR A 172 -15.75 -2.04 4.70
C THR A 172 -15.72 -2.77 6.04
N ILE A 173 -16.86 -2.82 6.73
CA ILE A 173 -17.02 -3.66 7.95
C ILE A 173 -16.65 -5.11 7.64
N ASP A 174 -17.07 -5.63 6.49
CA ASP A 174 -16.70 -6.97 6.03
C ASP A 174 -15.17 -7.14 5.93
N THR A 175 -14.46 -6.20 5.29
CA THR A 175 -12.99 -6.23 5.20
C THR A 175 -12.33 -6.22 6.59
N ILE A 176 -12.90 -5.47 7.54
CA ILE A 176 -12.43 -5.42 8.93
C ILE A 176 -12.66 -6.76 9.63
N LEU A 177 -13.85 -7.34 9.51
CA LEU A 177 -14.19 -8.62 10.14
C LEU A 177 -13.35 -9.76 9.56
N THR A 178 -13.22 -9.86 8.23
CA THR A 178 -12.37 -10.87 7.57
C THR A 178 -10.91 -10.69 7.93
N ALA A 179 -10.45 -9.46 8.17
CA ALA A 179 -9.10 -9.24 8.65
C ALA A 179 -8.92 -9.74 10.08
N ILE A 180 -9.85 -9.48 11.00
CA ILE A 180 -9.77 -9.90 12.42
C ILE A 180 -9.90 -11.41 12.58
N TYR A 181 -10.84 -12.02 11.86
CA TYR A 181 -11.13 -13.45 11.90
C TYR A 181 -10.86 -14.05 10.51
N PRO A 182 -9.59 -14.23 10.13
CA PRO A 182 -9.29 -14.91 8.88
C PRO A 182 -9.71 -16.38 9.03
N ASP A 183 -10.42 -16.92 8.04
CA ASP A 183 -10.81 -18.34 7.97
C ASP A 183 -9.60 -19.29 8.13
N ASN A 184 -8.39 -18.78 7.85
CA ASN A 184 -7.13 -19.42 8.18
C ASN A 184 -6.57 -18.88 9.51
N LEU A 185 -6.68 -19.68 10.58
CA LEU A 185 -6.15 -19.48 11.94
C LEU A 185 -4.61 -19.27 12.03
N ALA A 186 -3.91 -19.06 10.92
CA ALA A 186 -2.45 -19.02 10.84
C ALA A 186 -1.83 -17.68 11.25
N PHE A 187 -2.62 -16.61 11.36
CA PHE A 187 -2.12 -15.28 11.69
C PHE A 187 -2.68 -14.78 13.02
N ASN A 188 -1.83 -14.79 14.05
CA ASN A 188 -2.17 -14.27 15.38
C ASN A 188 -1.99 -12.75 15.37
N PHE A 189 -3.08 -11.99 15.49
CA PHE A 189 -2.98 -10.56 15.81
C PHE A 189 -2.26 -10.38 17.13
N ARG A 190 -1.27 -9.49 17.17
CA ARG A 190 -0.84 -8.94 18.45
C ARG A 190 -1.95 -8.01 18.96
N ALA A 191 -2.79 -8.52 19.86
CA ALA A 191 -3.82 -7.74 20.52
C ALA A 191 -3.17 -6.64 21.36
N THR A 192 -3.43 -5.39 21.01
CA THR A 192 -2.93 -4.21 21.72
C THR A 192 -4.07 -3.21 21.92
N PRO A 193 -4.02 -2.37 22.97
CA PRO A 193 -5.05 -1.36 23.20
C PRO A 193 -5.22 -0.39 22.01
N SER A 194 -4.11 0.00 21.37
CA SER A 194 -4.09 0.87 20.20
C SER A 194 -4.83 0.28 19.00
N LEU A 195 -4.69 -1.03 18.80
CA LEU A 195 -5.40 -1.74 17.74
C LEU A 195 -6.90 -1.86 18.05
N LEU A 196 -7.26 -2.14 19.31
CA LEU A 196 -8.66 -2.14 19.73
C LEU A 196 -9.31 -0.77 19.51
N TYR A 197 -8.63 0.30 19.91
CA TYR A 197 -9.08 1.68 19.67
C TYR A 197 -9.32 1.93 18.17
N THR A 198 -8.40 1.48 17.32
CA THR A 198 -8.51 1.61 15.86
C THR A 198 -9.76 0.92 15.33
N PHE A 199 -10.03 -0.31 15.78
CA PHE A 199 -11.23 -1.04 15.35
C PHE A 199 -12.52 -0.35 15.80
N VAL A 200 -12.60 0.05 17.07
CA VAL A 200 -13.76 0.77 17.59
C VAL A 200 -13.97 2.07 16.81
N TYR A 201 -12.90 2.81 16.53
CA TYR A 201 -12.98 4.04 15.74
C TYR A 201 -13.51 3.79 14.32
N LEU A 202 -12.93 2.83 13.59
CA LEU A 202 -13.30 2.51 12.20
C LEU A 202 -14.74 2.01 12.09
N ILE A 203 -15.26 1.30 13.10
CA ILE A 203 -16.65 0.80 13.10
C ILE A 203 -17.64 1.89 13.53
N SER A 204 -17.20 2.84 14.37
CA SER A 204 -18.06 3.91 14.90
C SER A 204 -18.39 5.04 13.91
N LYS A 205 -17.69 5.09 12.77
CA LYS A 205 -17.76 6.16 11.77
C LYS A 205 -18.36 5.66 10.47
#